data_AF-A0A161M220-F1
#
_entry.id   AF-A0A161M220-F1
#
_cell.length_a   1.000
_cell.length_b   1.000
_cell.length_c   1.000
_cell.angle_alpha   90.00
_cell.angle_beta   90.00
_cell.angle_gamma   90.00
#
_symmetry.space_group_name_H-M   'P 1'
#
loop_
_entity.id
_entity.type
_entity.pdbx_description
1 polymer ?
#
loop_
_entity_poly.entity_id
_entity_poly.type
_entity_poly.pdbx_seq_one_letter_code
_entity_poly.pdbx_strand_id
1 'polypeptide(L)' 'KQPKLTRSFIYRGEPIEIVQNYVYLGVTFSTSGIFKENLLSSISKANMATGSIFDILSKGKS' A
#
# COMPACT_ATOMS: atom_id res chain seq x y z
N LYS A 1 17.52 33.65 -6.67
CA LYS A 1 16.73 32.44 -6.33
C LYS A 1 15.55 32.38 -7.29
N GLN A 2 15.56 31.49 -8.29
CA GLN A 2 14.42 31.35 -9.21
C GLN A 2 13.23 30.71 -8.45
N PRO A 3 12.00 31.19 -8.63
CA PRO A 3 10.83 30.57 -8.02
C PRO A 3 10.61 29.19 -8.63
N LYS A 4 10.50 28.15 -7.79
CA LYS A 4 10.10 26.82 -8.25
C LYS A 4 8.69 26.92 -8.84
N LEU A 5 8.56 26.71 -10.14
CA LEU A 5 7.28 26.55 -10.83
C LEU A 5 6.57 25.34 -10.20
N THR A 6 5.70 25.60 -9.23
CA THR A 6 4.88 24.58 -8.61
C THR A 6 3.75 24.34 -9.59
N ARG A 7 3.87 23.33 -10.45
CA ARG A 7 2.79 22.97 -11.38
C ARG A 7 1.56 22.61 -10.55
N SER A 8 0.54 23.46 -10.62
CA SER A 8 -0.76 23.20 -10.06
C SER A 8 -1.38 22.05 -10.85
N PHE A 9 -1.51 20.88 -10.22
CA PHE A 9 -2.31 19.80 -10.79
C PHE A 9 -3.77 20.14 -10.55
N ILE A 10 -4.58 20.13 -11.61
CA ILE A 10 -6.01 20.38 -11.52
C ILE A 10 -6.73 19.08 -11.90
N TYR A 11 -7.65 18.63 -11.05
CA TYR A 11 -8.51 17.48 -11.32
C TYR A 11 -9.96 17.88 -11.10
N ARG A 12 -10.78 17.70 -12.15
CA ARG A 12 -12.21 18.10 -12.15
C ARG A 12 -12.45 19.57 -11.81
N GLY A 13 -11.55 20.46 -12.23
CA GLY A 13 -11.65 21.89 -11.97
C GLY A 13 -11.11 22.32 -10.60
N GLU A 14 -10.74 21.37 -9.74
CA GLU A 14 -10.18 21.67 -8.41
C GLU A 14 -8.66 21.49 -8.39
N PRO A 15 -7.91 22.41 -7.75
CA PRO A 15 -6.48 22.26 -7.54
C PRO A 15 -6.22 21.11 -6.55
N ILE A 16 -5.37 20.18 -6.94
CA ILE A 16 -4.95 19.06 -6.11
C ILE A 16 -3.63 19.41 -5.43
N GLU A 17 -3.56 19.13 -4.12
CA GLU A 17 -2.33 19.23 -3.36
C GLU A 17 -1.47 17.97 -3.56
N ILE A 18 -0.18 18.16 -3.87
CA ILE A 18 0.79 17.07 -3.86
C ILE A 18 1.45 17.05 -2.49
N VAL A 19 1.17 15.98 -1.73
CA VAL A 19 1.71 15.77 -0.39
C VAL A 19 2.69 14.60 -0.38
N GLN A 20 3.71 14.68 0.48
CA GLN A 20 4.65 13.56 0.68
C GLN A 20 4.02 12.41 1.46
N ASN A 21 3.14 12.75 2.40
CA ASN A 21 2.45 11.82 3.27
C ASN A 21 0.96 12.17 3.34
N TYR A 22 0.08 11.17 3.29
CA TYR A 22 -1.34 11.34 3.55
C TYR A 22 -1.89 10.14 4.34
N VAL A 23 -2.90 10.37 5.17
CA VAL A 23 -3.56 9.30 5.92
C VAL A 23 -4.89 8.99 5.25
N TYR A 24 -5.10 7.73 4.88
CA TYR A 24 -6.36 7.25 4.33
C TYR A 24 -6.84 6.05 5.15
N LEU A 25 -8.04 6.17 5.73
CA LEU A 25 -8.65 5.13 6.59
C LEU A 25 -7.71 4.65 7.73
N GLY A 26 -6.97 5.58 8.34
CA GLY A 26 -6.01 5.27 9.41
C GLY A 26 -4.67 4.72 8.95
N VAL A 27 -4.46 4.60 7.64
CA VAL A 27 -3.21 4.13 7.04
C VAL A 27 -2.42 5.31 6.49
N THR A 28 -1.18 5.47 6.94
CA THR A 28 -0.25 6.48 6.39
C THR A 28 0.38 5.98 5.11
N PHE A 29 0.07 6.67 4.01
CA PHE A 29 0.72 6.51 2.72
C PHE A 29 1.81 7.58 2.59
N SER A 30 3.01 7.14 2.22
CA SER A 30 4.18 8.00 2.07
C SER A 30 4.91 7.69 0.76
N THR A 31 5.73 8.62 0.30
CA THR A 31 6.65 8.40 -0.83
C THR A 31 7.73 7.36 -0.54
N SER A 32 7.95 6.99 0.74
CA SER A 32 8.95 5.98 1.13
C SER A 32 8.60 4.56 0.72
N GLY A 33 7.36 4.29 0.30
CA GLY A 33 6.96 2.96 -0.17
C GLY A 33 6.81 1.89 0.91
N ILE A 34 7.13 2.18 2.17
CA ILE A 34 7.06 1.25 3.32
C ILE A 34 5.68 0.59 3.44
N PHE A 35 4.60 1.34 3.17
CA PHE A 35 3.25 0.78 3.15
C PHE A 35 3.10 -0.34 2.11
N LYS A 36 3.62 -0.13 0.89
CA LYS A 36 3.57 -1.12 -0.19
C LYS A 36 4.36 -2.37 0.19
N GLU A 37 5.54 -2.21 0.79
CA GLU A 37 6.37 -3.33 1.25
C GLU A 37 5.66 -4.15 2.33
N ASN A 38 5.06 -3.48 3.33
CA ASN A 38 4.29 -4.13 4.38
C ASN A 38 3.05 -4.86 3.83
N LEU A 39 2.36 -4.27 2.85
CA LEU A 39 1.24 -4.90 2.17
C LEU A 39 1.68 -6.19 1.47
N LEU A 40 2.76 -6.14 0.67
CA LEU A 40 3.29 -7.31 -0.04
C LEU A 40 3.76 -8.40 0.94
N SER A 41 4.43 -8.02 2.03
CA SER A 41 4.84 -8.95 3.09
C SER A 41 3.63 -9.63 3.75
N SER A 42 2.56 -8.89 4.01
CA SER A 42 1.33 -9.41 4.60
C SER A 42 0.61 -10.39 3.68
N ILE A 43 0.51 -10.08 2.39
CA ILE A 43 -0.06 -10.98 1.38
C ILE A 43 0.75 -12.29 1.30
N SER A 44 2.09 -12.19 1.28
CA SER A 44 2.96 -13.36 1.26
C SER A 44 2.74 -14.27 2.48
N LYS A 45 2.68 -13.69 3.69
CA LYS A 45 2.39 -14.43 4.92
C LYS A 45 1.02 -15.09 4.91
N ALA A 46 -0.01 -14.39 4.42
CA ALA A 46 -1.36 -14.94 4.31
C ALA A 46 -1.42 -16.16 3.36
N ASN A 47 -0.73 -16.09 2.22
CA ASN A 47 -0.64 -17.21 1.28
C ASN A 47 0.06 -18.41 1.91
N MET A 48 1.19 -18.19 2.60
CA MET A 48 1.92 -19.27 3.30
C MET A 48 1.07 -19.93 4.39
N ALA A 49 0.36 -19.14 5.20
CA ALA A 49 -0.51 -19.67 6.23
C ALA A 49 -1.65 -20.50 5.64
N THR A 50 -2.28 -20.01 4.56
CA THR A 50 -3.35 -20.72 3.85
C THR A 50 -2.86 -22.04 3.26
N GLY A 51 -1.69 -22.04 2.60
CA GLY A 51 -1.08 -23.27 2.07
C GLY A 51 -0.76 -24.27 3.18
N SER A 52 -0.22 -23.80 4.30
CA SER A 52 0.07 -24.66 5.47
C SER A 52 -1.19 -25.30 6.04
N ILE A 53 -2.29 -24.54 6.14
CA ILE A 53 -3.60 -25.08 6.57
C ILE A 53 -4.09 -26.13 5.58
N PHE A 54 -3.97 -25.87 4.27
CA PHE A 54 -4.39 -26.82 3.24
C PHE A 54 -3.58 -28.12 3.29
N ASP A 55 -2.28 -28.05 3.52
CA ASP A 55 -1.41 -29.21 3.70
C ASP A 55 -1.79 -30.04 4.93
N ILE A 56 -2.14 -29.39 6.04
CA ILE A 56 -2.62 -30.08 7.24
C ILE A 56 -3.95 -30.79 6.95
N LEU A 57 -4.90 -30.10 6.31
CA LEU A 57 -6.20 -30.66 5.97
C LEU A 57 -6.12 -31.81 4.96
N SER A 58 -5.22 -31.72 3.99
CA SER A 58 -5.02 -32.78 2.98
C SER A 58 -4.36 -34.02 3.57
N LYS A 59 -3.38 -33.86 4.47
CA LYS A 59 -2.75 -34.97 5.19
C LYS A 59 -3.67 -35.63 6.22
N GLY A 60 -4.54 -34.86 6.88
CA GLY A 60 -5.50 -35.38 7.86
C GLY A 60 -6.68 -36.15 7.25
N LYS A 61 -6.84 -36.14 5.93
CA LYS A 61 -7.88 -36.89 5.20
C LYS A 61 -7.39 -38.21 4.59
N SER A 62 -6.09 -38.54 4.69
CA SER A 62 -5.51 -39.79 4.21
C SER A 62 -5.43 -40.86 5.30
#